data_AF-A0A066UXU3-F1
#
_entry.id   AF-A0A066UXU3-F1
#
_cell.length_a   1.000
_cell.length_b   1.000
_cell.length_c   1.000
_cell.angle_alpha   90.00
_cell.angle_beta   90.00
_cell.angle_gamma   90.00
#
_symmetry.space_group_name_H-M   'P 1'
#
loop_
_entity.id
_entity.type
_entity.pdbx_description
1 polymer ?
#
loop_
_entity_poly.entity_id
_entity_poly.type
_entity_poly.pdbx_seq_one_letter_code
_entity_poly.pdbx_strand_id
1 'polypeptide(L)'
;MQNQKEFPDDLKGWNWGAFFFNWIWGIRFRTYRALWVLVPFVNLVMPFILGFKGNEWAWNHNQWSSVEEFKKSQRRWSVASLTLIVSGVVLAIGVTISVNDSFEESGSTKLALSTLEQTSKFQENIGAPYSIDLKQGTLSSSEISGYAEMQYEVEGIHGDGVFDARAELIDGVWHLTCLEITYLSSEQVEVLVSCENAT
;
A
#
# COMPACT_ATOMS: atom_id res chain seq x y z
N MET A 1 28.03 -32.03 -27.89
CA MET A 1 27.45 -32.81 -26.78
C MET A 1 27.78 -32.04 -25.50
N GLN A 2 26.81 -31.36 -24.88
CA GLN A 2 27.09 -30.60 -23.66
C GLN A 2 27.28 -31.58 -22.51
N ASN A 3 28.46 -31.55 -21.89
CA ASN A 3 28.77 -32.32 -20.69
C ASN A 3 27.89 -31.73 -19.57
N GLN A 4 26.76 -32.39 -19.30
CA GLN A 4 25.77 -31.90 -18.36
C GLN A 4 26.40 -32.02 -16.96
N LYS A 5 26.82 -30.87 -16.41
CA LYS A 5 27.30 -30.79 -15.02
C LYS A 5 26.17 -31.35 -14.16
N GLU A 6 26.41 -32.46 -13.49
CA GLU A 6 25.41 -33.06 -12.61
C GLU A 6 24.95 -31.99 -11.61
N PHE A 7 23.63 -31.78 -11.54
CA PHE A 7 23.04 -30.80 -10.64
C PHE A 7 22.94 -31.45 -9.26
N PRO A 8 23.72 -31.00 -8.25
CA PRO A 8 23.72 -31.61 -6.94
C PRO A 8 22.33 -31.50 -6.29
N ASP A 9 21.85 -32.58 -5.70
CA ASP A 9 20.55 -32.62 -5.02
C ASP A 9 20.43 -31.58 -3.91
N ASP A 10 21.55 -31.28 -3.23
CA ASP A 10 21.69 -30.23 -2.22
C ASP A 10 21.36 -28.81 -2.70
N LEU A 11 21.33 -28.58 -4.02
CA LEU A 11 21.00 -27.29 -4.63
C LEU A 11 19.52 -27.19 -5.04
N LYS A 12 18.76 -28.28 -4.92
CA LYS A 12 17.31 -28.27 -5.11
C LYS A 12 16.67 -27.43 -4.02
N GLY A 13 15.82 -26.50 -4.43
CA GLY A 13 15.13 -25.62 -3.50
C GLY A 13 14.77 -24.30 -4.15
N TRP A 14 13.98 -23.53 -3.43
CA TRP A 14 13.49 -22.24 -3.89
C TRP A 14 14.59 -21.17 -3.89
N ASN A 15 14.68 -20.42 -4.98
CA ASN A 15 15.60 -19.30 -5.13
C ASN A 15 14.87 -17.96 -4.96
N TRP A 16 14.90 -17.44 -3.74
CA TRP A 16 14.30 -16.14 -3.41
C TRP A 16 14.93 -14.98 -4.18
N GLY A 17 16.25 -15.02 -4.41
CA GLY A 17 16.94 -14.01 -5.20
C GLY A 17 16.44 -13.96 -6.65
N ALA A 18 16.28 -15.11 -7.30
CA ALA A 18 15.78 -15.22 -8.66
C ALA A 18 14.31 -14.80 -8.77
N PHE A 19 13.49 -15.17 -7.78
CA PHE A 19 12.06 -14.82 -7.74
C PHE A 19 11.81 -13.31 -7.59
N PHE A 20 12.52 -12.63 -6.71
CA PHE A 20 12.28 -11.21 -6.43
C PHE A 20 13.07 -10.27 -7.34
N PHE A 21 14.37 -10.55 -7.56
CA PHE A 21 15.22 -9.69 -8.38
C PHE A 21 15.18 -10.03 -9.88
N ASN A 22 14.50 -11.12 -10.26
CA ASN A 22 14.14 -11.47 -11.63
C ASN A 22 15.26 -11.20 -12.65
N TRP A 23 15.11 -10.15 -13.46
CA TRP A 23 16.05 -9.76 -14.51
C TRP A 23 17.43 -9.35 -14.00
N ILE A 24 17.52 -8.66 -12.85
CA ILE A 24 18.80 -8.26 -12.23
C ILE A 24 19.60 -9.51 -11.86
N TRP A 25 18.95 -10.43 -11.18
CA TRP A 25 19.52 -11.73 -10.84
C TRP A 25 19.89 -12.51 -12.12
N GLY A 26 19.01 -12.51 -13.13
CA GLY A 26 19.23 -13.15 -14.42
C GLY A 26 20.49 -12.68 -15.14
N ILE A 27 20.73 -11.37 -15.17
CA ILE A 27 21.94 -10.78 -15.74
C ILE A 27 23.17 -11.24 -14.95
N ARG A 28 23.13 -11.16 -13.62
CA ARG A 28 24.25 -11.56 -12.75
C ARG A 28 24.65 -13.01 -12.93
N PHE A 29 23.68 -13.90 -13.10
CA PHE A 29 23.89 -15.34 -13.19
C PHE A 29 23.80 -15.89 -14.61
N ARG A 30 23.83 -15.02 -15.63
CA ARG A 30 23.76 -15.40 -17.06
C ARG A 30 22.54 -16.27 -17.40
N THR A 31 21.47 -16.12 -16.62
CA THR A 31 20.19 -16.78 -16.84
C THR A 31 19.25 -15.81 -17.56
N TYR A 32 19.54 -15.53 -18.83
CA TYR A 32 18.80 -14.53 -19.62
C TYR A 32 17.33 -14.86 -19.85
N ARG A 33 16.92 -16.11 -19.61
CA ARG A 33 15.50 -16.47 -19.52
C ARG A 33 14.75 -15.61 -18.51
N ALA A 34 15.41 -15.10 -17.47
CA ALA A 34 14.79 -14.19 -16.52
C ALA A 34 14.30 -12.87 -17.15
N LEU A 35 14.84 -12.46 -18.31
CA LEU A 35 14.37 -11.27 -19.03
C LEU A 35 12.96 -11.42 -19.58
N TRP A 36 12.42 -12.65 -19.65
CA TRP A 36 11.04 -12.89 -20.05
C TRP A 36 10.03 -12.28 -19.08
N VAL A 37 10.46 -11.91 -17.86
CA VAL A 37 9.66 -11.10 -16.94
C VAL A 37 9.30 -9.71 -17.49
N LEU A 38 9.96 -9.25 -18.55
CA LEU A 38 9.66 -7.97 -19.20
C LEU A 38 8.54 -8.11 -20.26
N VAL A 39 8.17 -9.34 -20.61
CA VAL A 39 7.09 -9.62 -21.55
C VAL A 39 5.76 -9.63 -20.78
N PRO A 40 4.75 -8.84 -21.20
CA PRO A 40 3.43 -8.86 -20.58
C PRO A 40 2.84 -10.27 -20.48
N PHE A 41 2.09 -10.54 -19.40
CA PHE A 41 1.50 -11.84 -19.04
C PHE A 41 2.51 -12.93 -18.66
N VAL A 42 3.66 -13.02 -19.34
CA VAL A 42 4.75 -13.92 -18.95
C VAL A 42 5.34 -13.52 -17.60
N ASN A 43 5.38 -12.23 -17.33
CA ASN A 43 5.82 -11.65 -16.06
C ASN A 43 5.05 -12.14 -14.82
N LEU A 44 3.87 -12.74 -14.98
CA LEU A 44 3.10 -13.32 -13.88
C LEU A 44 3.60 -14.72 -13.51
N VAL A 45 4.05 -15.51 -14.49
CA VAL A 45 4.43 -16.93 -14.29
C VAL A 45 5.94 -17.09 -14.18
N MET A 46 6.70 -16.32 -14.95
CA MET A 46 8.15 -16.44 -15.04
C MET A 46 8.89 -16.29 -13.70
N PRO A 47 8.50 -15.37 -12.78
CA PRO A 47 9.11 -15.29 -11.45
C PRO A 47 9.04 -16.61 -10.69
N PHE A 48 7.92 -17.33 -10.75
CA PHE A 48 7.77 -18.63 -10.09
C PHE A 48 8.67 -19.69 -10.73
N ILE A 49 8.79 -19.69 -12.06
CA ILE A 49 9.72 -20.58 -12.76
C ILE A 49 11.17 -20.27 -12.33
N LEU A 50 11.53 -18.99 -12.20
CA LEU A 50 12.83 -18.57 -11.67
C LEU A 50 13.02 -19.00 -10.20
N GLY A 51 11.98 -18.95 -9.38
CA GLY A 51 12.01 -19.45 -8.01
C GLY A 51 12.33 -20.94 -7.94
N PHE A 52 11.67 -21.77 -8.77
CA PHE A 52 11.90 -23.22 -8.77
C PHE A 52 13.18 -23.66 -9.50
N LYS A 53 13.46 -23.10 -10.68
CA LYS A 53 14.54 -23.54 -11.57
C LYS A 53 15.76 -22.61 -11.59
N GLY A 54 15.72 -21.48 -10.88
CA GLY A 54 16.80 -20.50 -10.87
C GLY A 54 18.13 -21.10 -10.41
N ASN A 55 18.12 -21.94 -9.37
CA ASN A 55 19.34 -22.60 -8.89
C ASN A 55 19.97 -23.50 -9.97
N GLU A 56 19.15 -24.32 -10.63
CA GLU A 56 19.58 -25.21 -11.72
C GLU A 56 20.14 -24.41 -12.90
N TRP A 57 19.43 -23.37 -13.34
CA TRP A 57 19.88 -22.54 -14.45
C TRP A 57 21.17 -21.78 -14.13
N ALA A 58 21.27 -21.16 -12.95
CA ALA A 58 22.48 -20.43 -12.55
C ALA A 58 23.69 -21.35 -12.35
N TRP A 59 23.47 -22.60 -11.93
CA TRP A 59 24.52 -23.61 -11.80
C TRP A 59 25.10 -24.00 -13.16
N ASN A 60 24.23 -24.23 -14.16
CA ASN A 60 24.63 -24.68 -15.48
C ASN A 60 25.29 -23.58 -16.33
N HIS A 61 24.93 -22.31 -16.14
CA HIS A 61 25.46 -21.19 -16.94
C HIS A 61 26.77 -20.58 -16.41
N ASN A 62 27.26 -21.00 -15.24
CA ASN A 62 28.47 -20.42 -14.62
C ASN A 62 29.46 -21.49 -14.17
N GLN A 63 30.73 -21.10 -14.09
CA GLN A 63 31.77 -21.91 -13.49
C GLN A 63 31.86 -21.58 -12.00
N TRP A 64 31.72 -22.60 -11.16
CA TRP A 64 31.76 -22.53 -9.71
C TRP A 64 32.85 -23.46 -9.22
N SER A 65 33.70 -23.01 -8.29
CA SER A 65 34.80 -23.82 -7.75
C SER A 65 34.28 -24.93 -6.83
N SER A 66 33.15 -24.69 -6.16
CA SER A 66 32.50 -25.66 -5.26
C SER A 66 30.99 -25.40 -5.15
N VAL A 67 30.26 -26.40 -4.68
CA VAL A 67 28.83 -26.29 -4.32
C VAL A 67 28.62 -25.24 -3.22
N GLU A 68 29.54 -25.17 -2.25
CA GLU A 68 29.45 -24.23 -1.14
C GLU A 68 29.66 -22.78 -1.54
N GLU A 69 30.55 -22.52 -2.50
CA GLU A 69 30.70 -21.19 -3.09
C GLU A 69 29.38 -20.73 -3.74
N PHE A 70 28.72 -21.61 -4.49
CA PHE A 70 27.44 -21.32 -5.12
C PHE A 70 26.34 -21.06 -4.08
N LYS A 71 26.18 -21.94 -3.08
CA LYS A 71 25.21 -21.77 -1.99
C LYS A 71 25.41 -20.44 -1.27
N LYS A 72 26.65 -20.06 -0.96
CA LYS A 72 26.97 -18.78 -0.32
C LYS A 72 26.57 -17.59 -1.19
N SER A 73 26.82 -17.68 -2.49
CA SER A 73 26.42 -16.65 -3.45
C SER A 73 24.90 -16.52 -3.52
N GLN A 74 24.17 -17.61 -3.75
CA GLN A 74 22.70 -17.59 -3.80
C GLN A 74 22.08 -17.12 -2.48
N ARG A 75 22.64 -17.53 -1.33
CA ARG A 75 22.18 -17.06 -0.01
C ARG A 75 22.29 -15.54 0.14
N ARG A 76 23.38 -14.93 -0.33
CA ARG A 76 23.53 -13.47 -0.30
C ARG A 76 22.46 -12.78 -1.14
N TRP A 77 22.18 -13.31 -2.32
CA TRP A 77 21.13 -12.81 -3.21
C TRP A 77 19.74 -12.96 -2.59
N SER A 78 19.44 -14.12 -2.00
CA SER A 78 18.18 -14.39 -1.29
C SER A 78 17.99 -13.46 -0.09
N VAL A 79 19.03 -13.23 0.71
CA VAL A 79 18.98 -12.30 1.85
C VAL A 79 18.77 -10.88 1.34
N ALA A 80 19.56 -10.42 0.36
CA ALA A 80 19.43 -9.07 -0.19
C ALA A 80 18.02 -8.81 -0.76
N SER A 81 17.45 -9.77 -1.49
CA SER A 81 16.09 -9.63 -2.02
C SER A 81 15.04 -9.60 -0.92
N LEU A 82 15.15 -10.48 0.07
CA LEU A 82 14.19 -10.52 1.17
C LEU A 82 14.26 -9.24 2.01
N THR A 83 15.47 -8.75 2.30
CA THR A 83 15.67 -7.49 3.03
C THR A 83 15.04 -6.32 2.28
N LEU A 84 15.24 -6.20 0.97
CA LEU A 84 14.63 -5.13 0.18
C LEU A 84 13.10 -5.19 0.25
N ILE A 85 12.50 -6.37 0.02
CA ILE A 85 11.04 -6.54 0.04
C ILE A 85 10.47 -6.22 1.42
N VAL A 86 11.06 -6.76 2.48
CA VAL A 86 10.61 -6.49 3.86
C VAL A 86 10.73 -5.01 4.19
N SER A 87 11.85 -4.36 3.85
CA SER A 87 12.02 -2.92 4.08
C SER A 87 11.00 -2.07 3.31
N GLY A 88 10.69 -2.45 2.07
CA GLY A 88 9.68 -1.77 1.24
C GLY A 88 8.28 -1.90 1.81
N VAL A 89 7.91 -3.09 2.29
CA VAL A 89 6.60 -3.32 2.95
C VAL A 89 6.49 -2.52 4.24
N VAL A 90 7.52 -2.53 5.09
CA VAL A 90 7.53 -1.74 6.34
C VAL A 90 7.41 -0.24 6.05
N LEU A 91 8.14 0.26 5.05
CA LEU A 91 8.06 1.66 4.64
C LEU A 91 6.69 2.02 4.09
N ALA A 92 6.10 1.17 3.24
CA ALA A 92 4.77 1.39 2.69
C ALA A 92 3.70 1.47 3.80
N ILE A 93 3.73 0.54 4.76
CA ILE A 93 2.82 0.57 5.91
C ILE A 93 3.01 1.85 6.73
N GLY A 94 4.26 2.21 7.02
CA GLY A 94 4.57 3.44 7.77
C GLY A 94 4.08 4.71 7.05
N VAL A 95 4.21 4.79 5.73
CA VAL A 95 3.69 5.89 4.93
C VAL A 95 2.16 5.91 4.94
N THR A 96 1.48 4.77 4.80
CA THR A 96 0.02 4.71 4.85
C THR A 96 -0.52 5.19 6.19
N ILE A 97 0.06 4.74 7.30
CA ILE A 97 -0.33 5.21 8.65
C ILE A 97 -0.07 6.71 8.78
N SER A 98 1.13 7.18 8.42
CA SER A 98 1.48 8.60 8.52
C SER A 98 0.58 9.51 7.68
N VAL A 99 0.17 9.05 6.49
CA VAL A 99 -0.76 9.79 5.63
C VAL A 99 -2.14 9.82 6.28
N ASN A 100 -2.64 8.69 6.78
CA ASN A 100 -3.93 8.62 7.47
C ASN A 100 -4.01 9.60 8.65
N ASP A 101 -3.00 9.57 9.54
CA ASP A 101 -2.91 10.48 10.68
C ASP A 101 -2.91 11.96 10.23
N SER A 102 -2.23 12.28 9.13
CA SER A 102 -2.18 13.64 8.58
C SER A 102 -3.55 14.13 8.09
N PHE A 103 -4.38 13.23 7.55
CA PHE A 103 -5.73 13.56 7.12
C PHE A 103 -6.67 13.76 8.33
N GLU A 104 -6.62 12.86 9.32
CA GLU A 104 -7.42 12.99 10.55
C GLU A 104 -7.10 14.28 11.33
N GLU A 105 -5.83 14.65 11.39
CA GLU A 105 -5.38 15.86 12.07
C GLU A 105 -5.55 17.15 11.26
N SER A 106 -6.03 17.07 10.02
CA SER A 106 -6.20 18.22 9.14
C SER A 106 -7.23 19.22 9.69
N GLY A 107 -7.03 20.51 9.38
CA GLY A 107 -7.91 21.57 9.87
C GLY A 107 -9.36 21.42 9.39
N SER A 108 -9.55 20.90 8.18
CA SER A 108 -10.86 20.60 7.60
C SER A 108 -11.56 19.44 8.30
N THR A 109 -10.85 18.36 8.63
CA THR A 109 -11.43 17.23 9.39
C THR A 109 -11.83 17.64 10.79
N LYS A 110 -10.95 18.36 11.51
CA LYS A 110 -11.28 18.89 12.86
C LYS A 110 -12.50 19.81 12.83
N LEU A 111 -12.63 20.65 11.80
CA LEU A 111 -13.80 21.52 11.61
C LEU A 111 -15.08 20.70 11.34
N ALA A 112 -15.00 19.68 10.48
CA ALA A 112 -16.13 18.78 10.20
C ALA A 112 -16.59 18.02 11.46
N LEU A 113 -15.67 17.38 12.19
CA LEU A 113 -15.96 16.63 13.41
C LEU A 113 -16.58 17.51 14.49
N SER A 114 -15.97 18.67 14.77
CA SER A 114 -16.52 19.59 15.78
C SER A 114 -17.91 20.11 15.42
N THR A 115 -18.26 20.15 14.13
CA THR A 115 -19.61 20.51 13.67
C THR A 115 -20.59 19.33 13.84
N LEU A 116 -20.15 18.11 13.51
CA LEU A 116 -20.95 16.89 13.71
C LEU A 116 -21.26 16.64 15.19
N GLU A 117 -20.25 16.76 16.07
CA GLU A 117 -20.38 16.51 17.51
C GLU A 117 -21.40 17.42 18.21
N GLN A 118 -21.64 18.62 17.67
CA GLN A 118 -22.62 19.56 18.20
C GLN A 118 -24.07 19.15 17.92
N THR A 119 -24.29 18.18 17.04
CA THR A 119 -25.63 17.76 16.62
C THR A 119 -26.17 16.65 17.51
N SER A 120 -27.44 16.77 17.94
CA SER A 120 -28.07 15.76 18.81
C SER A 120 -28.14 14.38 18.15
N LYS A 121 -28.39 14.33 16.83
CA LYS A 121 -28.46 13.06 16.09
C LYS A 121 -27.12 12.33 16.05
N PHE A 122 -26.00 13.05 15.98
CA PHE A 122 -24.67 12.42 16.03
C PHE A 122 -24.43 11.74 17.38
N GLN A 123 -24.79 12.39 18.49
CA GLN A 123 -24.67 11.80 19.83
C GLN A 123 -25.60 10.60 20.03
N GLU A 124 -26.81 10.66 19.46
CA GLU A 124 -27.79 9.57 19.55
C GLU A 124 -27.42 8.35 18.69
N ASN A 125 -26.90 8.56 17.47
CA ASN A 125 -26.66 7.47 16.51
C ASN A 125 -25.22 6.93 16.50
N ILE A 126 -24.22 7.76 16.83
CA ILE A 126 -22.80 7.37 16.88
C ILE A 126 -22.33 7.33 18.34
N GLY A 127 -22.40 8.47 19.03
CA GLY A 127 -21.98 8.62 20.43
C GLY A 127 -20.47 8.47 20.66
N ALA A 128 -19.95 9.13 21.70
CA ALA A 128 -18.54 9.05 22.08
C ALA A 128 -18.27 7.93 23.12
N PRO A 129 -17.07 7.31 23.14
CA PRO A 129 -15.96 7.50 22.20
C PRO A 129 -16.26 6.92 20.81
N TYR A 130 -15.65 7.51 19.79
CA TYR A 130 -15.73 7.03 18.41
C TYR A 130 -14.33 7.05 17.76
N SER A 131 -14.14 6.22 16.74
CA SER A 131 -12.98 6.26 15.84
C SER A 131 -13.43 6.63 14.44
N ILE A 132 -12.53 7.21 13.66
CA ILE A 132 -12.76 7.51 12.24
C ILE A 132 -11.70 6.82 11.41
N ASP A 133 -12.08 6.35 10.23
CA ASP A 133 -11.19 5.73 9.26
C ASP A 133 -11.40 6.36 7.89
N LEU A 134 -10.32 6.85 7.27
CA LEU A 134 -10.40 7.47 5.96
C LEU A 134 -10.66 6.42 4.88
N LYS A 135 -11.78 6.53 4.16
CA LYS A 135 -12.09 5.70 2.99
C LYS A 135 -11.50 6.29 1.72
N GLN A 136 -11.73 7.58 1.51
CA GLN A 136 -11.26 8.32 0.35
C GLN A 136 -10.94 9.75 0.75
N GLY A 137 -9.84 10.30 0.25
CA GLY A 137 -9.45 11.66 0.56
C GLY A 137 -8.57 12.28 -0.50
N THR A 138 -8.84 13.55 -0.82
CA THR A 138 -7.94 14.44 -1.55
C THR A 138 -7.75 15.69 -0.70
N LEU A 139 -6.50 16.00 -0.41
CA LEU A 139 -6.13 17.24 0.27
C LEU A 139 -5.09 17.95 -0.58
N SER A 140 -5.40 19.17 -0.97
CA SER A 140 -4.46 20.07 -1.64
C SER A 140 -4.48 21.38 -0.88
N SER A 141 -3.41 21.69 -0.16
CA SER A 141 -3.31 22.91 0.62
C SER A 141 -1.98 23.62 0.36
N SER A 142 -2.07 24.90 0.05
CA SER A 142 -0.98 25.88 0.10
C SER A 142 -1.15 26.79 1.32
N GLU A 143 -0.23 27.74 1.55
CA GLU A 143 -0.30 28.65 2.70
C GLU A 143 -1.58 29.51 2.75
N ILE A 144 -2.16 29.84 1.60
CA ILE A 144 -3.28 30.79 1.49
C ILE A 144 -4.53 30.22 0.82
N SER A 145 -4.39 29.09 0.10
CA SER A 145 -5.49 28.50 -0.68
C SER A 145 -5.41 26.98 -0.72
N GLY A 146 -6.54 26.32 -0.81
CA GLY A 146 -6.59 24.86 -0.86
C GLY A 146 -8.00 24.32 -0.82
N TYR A 147 -8.11 23.01 -0.99
CA TYR A 147 -9.35 22.28 -0.83
C TYR A 147 -9.08 20.92 -0.19
N ALA A 148 -10.08 20.42 0.50
CA ALA A 148 -10.09 19.09 1.06
C ALA A 148 -11.43 18.44 0.70
N GLU A 149 -11.38 17.22 0.19
CA GLU A 149 -12.54 16.37 -0.06
C GLU A 149 -12.26 15.03 0.60
N MET A 150 -13.05 14.67 1.60
CA MET A 150 -12.81 13.48 2.41
C MET A 150 -14.10 12.75 2.68
N GLN A 151 -13.99 11.42 2.71
CA GLN A 151 -15.02 10.51 3.13
C GLN A 151 -14.45 9.61 4.22
N TYR A 152 -15.09 9.64 5.37
CA TYR A 152 -14.70 8.89 6.56
C TYR A 152 -15.79 7.89 6.94
N GLU A 153 -15.39 6.71 7.36
CA GLU A 153 -16.22 5.83 8.19
C GLU A 153 -16.02 6.25 9.64
N VAL A 154 -17.10 6.29 10.42
CA VAL A 154 -17.08 6.60 11.84
C VAL A 154 -17.73 5.46 12.60
N GLU A 155 -17.02 4.91 13.56
CA GLU A 155 -17.49 3.82 14.42
C GLU A 155 -17.61 4.34 15.85
N GLY A 156 -18.83 4.40 16.37
CA GLY A 156 -19.14 4.88 17.72
C GLY A 156 -19.71 3.79 18.62
N ILE A 157 -19.94 4.15 19.89
CA ILE A 157 -20.53 3.22 20.86
C ILE A 157 -21.99 2.86 20.59
N HIS A 158 -22.74 3.73 19.90
CA HIS A 158 -24.16 3.54 19.61
C HIS A 158 -24.41 3.02 18.19
N GLY A 159 -23.43 3.15 17.30
CA GLY A 159 -23.51 2.68 15.94
C GLY A 159 -22.48 3.32 15.03
N ASP A 160 -22.56 2.93 13.76
CA ASP A 160 -21.59 3.28 12.74
C ASP A 160 -22.22 4.24 11.71
N GLY A 161 -21.37 5.00 11.03
CA GLY A 161 -21.77 5.96 10.03
C GLY A 161 -20.69 6.19 8.98
N VAL A 162 -21.08 6.85 7.89
CA VAL A 162 -20.17 7.34 6.88
C VAL A 162 -20.46 8.81 6.68
N PHE A 163 -19.46 9.68 6.79
CA PHE A 163 -19.63 11.11 6.55
C PHE A 163 -18.71 11.61 5.44
N ASP A 164 -19.26 12.49 4.62
CA ASP A 164 -18.59 13.22 3.56
C ASP A 164 -18.34 14.65 4.04
N ALA A 165 -17.09 15.09 3.98
CA ALA A 165 -16.65 16.42 4.38
C ALA A 165 -15.84 17.06 3.25
N ARG A 166 -16.29 18.23 2.77
CA ARG A 166 -15.50 19.08 1.88
C ARG A 166 -15.29 20.45 2.49
N ALA A 167 -14.10 20.97 2.32
CA ALA A 167 -13.73 22.29 2.81
C ALA A 167 -12.79 22.99 1.85
N GLU A 168 -12.88 24.31 1.81
CA GLU A 168 -11.94 25.17 1.10
C GLU A 168 -11.12 25.98 2.10
N LEU A 169 -9.83 26.13 1.81
CA LEU A 169 -8.94 27.01 2.53
C LEU A 169 -8.91 28.34 1.78
N ILE A 170 -9.39 29.42 2.39
CA ILE A 170 -9.42 30.76 1.81
C ILE A 170 -8.72 31.69 2.80
N ASP A 171 -7.68 32.40 2.35
CA ASP A 171 -6.87 33.30 3.18
C ASP A 171 -6.33 32.64 4.47
N GLY A 172 -6.00 31.35 4.38
CA GLY A 172 -5.48 30.56 5.51
C GLY A 172 -6.54 30.07 6.51
N VAL A 173 -7.84 30.25 6.22
CA VAL A 173 -8.96 29.78 7.06
C VAL A 173 -9.77 28.72 6.32
N TRP A 174 -10.06 27.61 7.00
CA TRP A 174 -10.89 26.53 6.46
C TRP A 174 -12.37 26.86 6.56
N HIS A 175 -13.10 26.64 5.47
CA HIS A 175 -14.55 26.82 5.35
C HIS A 175 -15.19 25.54 4.83
N LEU A 176 -16.14 24.97 5.57
CA LEU A 176 -16.89 23.80 5.11
C LEU A 176 -17.80 24.18 3.95
N THR A 177 -17.69 23.44 2.84
CA THR A 177 -18.54 23.58 1.66
C THR A 177 -19.53 22.42 1.52
N CYS A 178 -19.29 21.31 2.21
CA CYS A 178 -20.15 20.12 2.22
C CYS A 178 -19.90 19.33 3.52
N LEU A 179 -20.97 18.93 4.19
CA LEU A 179 -20.91 18.08 5.38
C LEU A 179 -22.22 17.29 5.50
N GLU A 180 -22.15 16.00 5.20
CA GLU A 180 -23.27 15.06 5.23
C GLU A 180 -22.83 13.79 5.95
N ILE A 181 -23.70 13.23 6.80
CA ILE A 181 -23.46 11.95 7.47
C ILE A 181 -24.61 10.99 7.21
N THR A 182 -24.28 9.77 6.84
CA THR A 182 -25.21 8.65 6.72
C THR A 182 -25.01 7.73 7.91
N TYR A 183 -26.04 7.53 8.72
CA TYR A 183 -26.02 6.58 9.82
C TYR A 183 -26.36 5.18 9.30
N LEU A 184 -25.45 4.23 9.45
CA LEU A 184 -25.61 2.88 8.90
C LEU A 184 -26.69 2.07 9.64
N SER A 185 -26.93 2.37 10.92
CA SER A 185 -27.92 1.69 11.74
C SER A 185 -29.37 2.07 11.39
N SER A 186 -29.60 3.31 10.97
CA SER A 186 -30.93 3.85 10.70
C SER A 186 -31.19 4.17 9.22
N GLU A 187 -30.17 4.03 8.36
CA GLU A 187 -30.15 4.46 6.95
C GLU A 187 -30.59 5.93 6.76
N GLN A 188 -30.49 6.74 7.81
CA GLN A 188 -30.83 8.16 7.77
C GLN A 188 -29.63 8.98 7.36
N VAL A 189 -29.86 9.93 6.46
CA VAL A 189 -28.87 10.94 6.06
C VAL A 189 -29.18 12.24 6.78
N GLU A 190 -28.18 12.80 7.45
CA GLU A 190 -28.20 14.14 8.01
C GLU A 190 -27.28 15.05 7.21
N VAL A 191 -27.87 16.13 6.67
CA VAL A 191 -27.18 17.16 5.89
C VAL A 191 -26.99 18.39 6.79
N LEU A 192 -25.73 18.72 7.11
CA LEU A 192 -25.37 19.92 7.87
C LEU A 192 -24.98 21.07 6.95
N VAL A 193 -24.24 20.77 5.88
CA VAL A 193 -23.90 21.70 4.79
C VAL A 193 -24.16 20.99 3.47
N SER A 194 -25.08 21.54 2.67
CA SER A 194 -25.51 20.93 1.40
C SER A 194 -24.36 20.87 0.40
N CYS A 195 -24.13 19.67 -0.16
CA CYS A 195 -23.09 19.43 -1.15
C CYS A 195 -23.48 19.85 -2.59
N GLU A 196 -24.65 20.49 -2.79
CA GLU A 196 -25.15 20.88 -4.12
C GLU A 196 -24.45 22.12 -4.73
N ASN A 197 -23.66 22.89 -3.96
CA ASN A 197 -23.13 24.19 -4.39
C ASN A 197 -21.59 24.26 -4.51
N ALA A 198 -20.92 23.19 -4.90
CA ALA A 198 -19.51 23.26 -5.30
C ALA A 198 -19.42 23.43 -6.83
N THR A 199 -19.59 24.67 -7.31
CA THR A 199 -19.26 25.08 -8.70
C THR A 199 -17.85 25.62 -8.79
#